data_AF-A0A7Y3AF21-F1
#
_entry.id   AF-A0A7Y3AF21-F1
#
_cell.length_a   1.000
_cell.length_b   1.000
_cell.length_c   1.000
_cell.angle_alpha   90.00
_cell.angle_beta   90.00
_cell.angle_gamma   90.00
#
_symmetry.space_group_name_H-M   'P 1'
#
loop_
_entity.id
_entity.type
_entity.pdbx_description
1 polymer ?
#
loop_
_entity_poly.entity_id
_entity_poly.type
_entity_poly.pdbx_seq_one_letter_code
_entity_poly.pdbx_strand_id
1 'polypeptide(L)'
;MDFQTIKKHVDAIPYTLPEMAQDLYTFITTEKPCSCLELGFGHGASSCYIAAALDEVGSGHLTSVDLLPAQEWQSPTIEELLALTGLENIVTVAREHTSYTWFLKKQIEVHSQDNVCKPVYDFCFVDGAKNWTIDGATFFLIDKLLKPGGWIVFDDLQWTYMSKIKEGKRKTDGVFMLEMGPDELNQPH
;
A
#
# COMPACT_ATOMS: atom_id res chain seq x y z
N MET A 1 -11.24 -16.32 -1.10
CA MET A 1 -12.37 -15.81 -1.88
C MET A 1 -11.90 -15.67 -3.31
N ASP A 2 -12.65 -16.20 -4.29
CA ASP A 2 -12.20 -16.14 -5.69
C ASP A 2 -12.22 -14.72 -6.27
N PHE A 3 -11.37 -14.50 -7.28
CA PHE A 3 -11.20 -13.21 -7.94
C PHE A 3 -12.52 -12.64 -8.50
N GLN A 4 -13.37 -13.48 -9.11
CA GLN A 4 -14.62 -13.03 -9.71
C GLN A 4 -15.64 -12.60 -8.66
N THR A 5 -15.60 -13.22 -7.48
CA THR A 5 -16.42 -12.87 -6.34
C THR A 5 -15.97 -11.54 -5.75
N ILE A 6 -14.69 -11.37 -5.41
CA ILE A 6 -14.21 -10.11 -4.82
C ILE A 6 -14.38 -8.93 -5.78
N LYS A 7 -14.12 -9.11 -7.08
CA LYS A 7 -14.29 -8.08 -8.10
C LYS A 7 -15.70 -7.49 -8.09
N LYS A 8 -16.75 -8.29 -7.92
CA LYS A 8 -18.14 -7.79 -7.86
C LYS A 8 -18.38 -6.80 -6.72
N HIS A 9 -17.60 -6.89 -5.64
CA HIS A 9 -17.75 -6.02 -4.48
C HIS A 9 -16.95 -4.72 -4.63
N VAL A 10 -15.75 -4.76 -5.23
CA VAL A 10 -14.80 -3.64 -5.16
C VAL A 10 -14.38 -3.04 -6.51
N ASP A 11 -14.87 -3.54 -7.65
CA ASP A 11 -14.48 -3.03 -8.98
C ASP A 11 -14.85 -1.57 -9.26
N ALA A 12 -15.90 -1.07 -8.61
CA ALA A 12 -16.31 0.32 -8.74
C ALA A 12 -15.55 1.26 -7.79
N ILE A 13 -14.71 0.72 -6.91
CA ILE A 13 -13.96 1.51 -5.93
C ILE A 13 -12.75 2.15 -6.63
N PRO A 14 -12.48 3.45 -6.40
CA PRO A 14 -11.41 4.17 -7.10
C PRO A 14 -9.99 3.61 -6.87
N TYR A 15 -9.07 4.12 -7.71
CA TYR A 15 -7.61 4.00 -7.63
C TYR A 15 -6.98 2.66 -8.02
N THR A 16 -7.72 1.55 -8.00
CA THR A 16 -7.17 0.26 -8.47
C THR A 16 -7.65 -0.07 -9.89
N LEU A 17 -6.73 -0.15 -10.85
CA LEU A 17 -7.04 -0.61 -12.20
C LEU A 17 -7.36 -2.12 -12.23
N PRO A 18 -8.28 -2.60 -13.08
CA PRO A 18 -8.64 -4.01 -13.15
C PRO A 18 -7.47 -4.95 -13.46
N GLU A 19 -6.53 -4.51 -14.32
CA GLU A 19 -5.34 -5.29 -14.67
C GLU A 19 -4.41 -5.44 -13.46
N MET A 20 -4.13 -4.35 -12.74
CA MET A 20 -3.36 -4.38 -11.50
C MET A 20 -4.02 -5.26 -10.43
N ALA A 21 -5.35 -5.18 -10.28
CA ALA A 21 -6.08 -6.04 -9.35
C ALA A 21 -5.89 -7.53 -9.68
N GLN A 22 -5.92 -7.87 -10.96
CA GLN A 22 -5.71 -9.24 -11.43
C GLN A 22 -4.26 -9.69 -11.22
N ASP A 23 -3.29 -8.82 -11.50
CA ASP A 23 -1.87 -9.10 -11.32
C ASP A 23 -1.52 -9.33 -9.86
N LEU A 24 -1.98 -8.46 -8.95
CA LEU A 24 -1.81 -8.63 -7.50
C LEU A 24 -2.44 -9.93 -7.02
N TYR A 25 -3.69 -10.19 -7.40
CA TYR A 25 -4.38 -11.42 -7.00
C TYR A 25 -3.63 -12.68 -7.48
N THR A 26 -3.23 -12.69 -8.75
CA THR A 26 -2.51 -13.82 -9.37
C THR A 26 -1.14 -14.01 -8.72
N PHE A 27 -0.43 -12.92 -8.44
CA PHE A 27 0.85 -12.95 -7.76
C PHE A 27 0.73 -13.58 -6.38
N ILE A 28 -0.22 -13.12 -5.55
CA ILE A 28 -0.40 -13.64 -4.18
C ILE A 28 -0.80 -15.11 -4.19
N THR A 29 -1.69 -15.53 -5.10
CA THR A 29 -2.10 -16.94 -5.22
C THR A 29 -0.98 -17.87 -5.74
N THR A 30 -0.06 -17.32 -6.54
CA THR A 30 1.09 -18.06 -7.09
C THR A 30 2.23 -18.17 -6.08
N GLU A 31 2.69 -17.04 -5.54
CA GLU A 31 3.85 -16.95 -4.66
C GLU A 31 3.53 -17.26 -3.19
N LYS A 32 2.25 -17.15 -2.80
CA LYS A 32 1.72 -17.51 -1.48
C LYS A 32 2.49 -16.87 -0.31
N PRO A 33 2.73 -15.55 -0.32
CA PRO A 33 3.41 -14.88 0.79
C PRO A 33 2.60 -15.02 2.09
N CYS A 34 3.29 -15.23 3.22
CA CYS A 34 2.63 -15.39 4.51
C CYS A 34 2.43 -14.06 5.26
N SER A 35 3.33 -13.10 5.08
CA SER A 35 3.27 -11.80 5.75
C SER A 35 3.40 -10.69 4.72
N CYS A 36 2.27 -10.06 4.41
CA CYS A 36 2.15 -9.00 3.42
C CYS A 36 2.06 -7.63 4.09
N LEU A 37 2.64 -6.63 3.47
CA LEU A 37 2.52 -5.22 3.83
C LEU A 37 2.02 -4.43 2.63
N GLU A 38 1.04 -3.55 2.85
CA GLU A 38 0.58 -2.55 1.89
C GLU A 38 0.73 -1.16 2.50
N LEU A 39 1.32 -0.24 1.74
CA LEU A 39 1.59 1.14 2.13
C LEU A 39 0.87 2.09 1.18
N GLY A 40 -0.20 2.71 1.67
CA GLY A 40 -1.20 3.43 0.89
C GLY A 40 -2.29 2.47 0.45
N PHE A 41 -3.50 2.60 0.99
CA PHE A 41 -4.62 1.74 0.62
C PHE A 41 -5.81 2.50 0.03
N GLY A 42 -5.84 3.82 0.14
CA GLY A 42 -6.94 4.64 -0.34
C GLY A 42 -8.26 4.17 0.26
N HIS A 43 -9.20 3.71 -0.56
CA HIS A 43 -10.46 3.14 -0.05
C HIS A 43 -10.33 1.69 0.45
N GLY A 44 -9.25 0.98 0.13
CA GLY A 44 -9.01 -0.42 0.50
C GLY A 44 -9.30 -1.44 -0.62
N ALA A 45 -9.45 -1.01 -1.88
CA ALA A 45 -9.76 -1.91 -3.00
C ALA A 45 -8.65 -2.93 -3.24
N SER A 46 -7.39 -2.48 -3.35
CA SER A 46 -6.21 -3.33 -3.43
C SER A 46 -6.09 -4.26 -2.22
N SER A 47 -6.35 -3.75 -1.02
CA SER A 47 -6.35 -4.54 0.23
C SER A 47 -7.34 -5.70 0.16
N CYS A 48 -8.55 -5.44 -0.34
CA CYS A 48 -9.58 -6.45 -0.57
C CYS A 48 -9.15 -7.52 -1.58
N TYR A 49 -8.52 -7.14 -2.70
CA TYR A 49 -8.01 -8.10 -3.67
C TYR A 49 -6.88 -8.97 -3.10
N ILE A 50 -5.92 -8.38 -2.38
CA ILE A 50 -4.84 -9.10 -1.73
C ILE A 50 -5.40 -10.04 -0.66
N ALA A 51 -6.31 -9.56 0.19
CA ALA A 51 -6.94 -10.37 1.24
C ALA A 51 -7.77 -11.52 0.67
N ALA A 52 -8.49 -11.32 -0.44
CA ALA A 52 -9.24 -12.37 -1.11
C ALA A 52 -8.32 -13.47 -1.66
N ALA A 53 -7.15 -13.10 -2.20
CA ALA A 53 -6.13 -14.03 -2.65
C ALA A 53 -5.52 -14.83 -1.48
N LEU A 54 -5.20 -14.18 -0.36
CA LEU A 54 -4.71 -14.85 0.86
C LEU A 54 -5.77 -15.82 1.42
N ASP A 55 -7.04 -15.42 1.43
CA ASP A 55 -8.17 -16.26 1.82
C ASP A 55 -8.32 -17.48 0.91
N GLU A 56 -8.14 -17.32 -0.40
CA GLU A 56 -8.17 -18.43 -1.36
C GLU A 56 -6.99 -19.40 -1.18
N VAL A 57 -5.79 -18.87 -0.92
CA VAL A 57 -4.62 -19.69 -0.56
C VAL A 57 -4.87 -20.44 0.76
N GLY A 58 -5.71 -19.89 1.65
CA GLY A 58 -6.00 -20.41 2.97
C GLY A 58 -4.94 -20.08 4.01
N SER A 59 -4.05 -19.12 3.72
CA SER A 59 -2.98 -18.72 4.64
C SER A 59 -2.45 -17.33 4.33
N GLY A 60 -1.83 -16.72 5.34
CA GLY A 60 -1.16 -15.44 5.25
C GLY A 60 -1.99 -14.30 5.83
N HIS A 61 -1.36 -13.14 5.97
CA HIS A 61 -1.95 -11.98 6.61
C HIS A 61 -1.46 -10.69 5.94
N LEU A 62 -2.34 -9.72 5.78
CA LEU A 62 -2.01 -8.40 5.25
C LEU A 62 -2.00 -7.37 6.38
N THR A 63 -0.94 -6.57 6.46
CA THR A 63 -0.99 -5.29 7.18
C THR A 63 -1.13 -4.17 6.16
N SER A 64 -2.17 -3.35 6.28
CA SER A 64 -2.47 -2.27 5.35
C SER A 64 -2.38 -0.93 6.09
N VAL A 65 -1.57 0.00 5.57
CA VAL A 65 -1.19 1.23 6.26
C VAL A 65 -1.53 2.44 5.40
N ASP A 66 -2.24 3.43 5.95
CA ASP A 66 -2.48 4.72 5.28
C ASP A 66 -2.41 5.88 6.27
N LEU A 67 -2.76 7.08 5.83
CA LEU A 67 -2.75 8.28 6.63
C LEU A 67 -4.04 8.42 7.44
N LEU A 68 -3.92 8.82 8.71
CA LEU A 68 -5.06 9.11 9.58
C LEU A 68 -6.01 10.16 8.95
N PRO A 69 -5.51 11.28 8.38
CA PRO A 69 -6.38 12.22 7.66
C PRO A 69 -7.12 11.65 6.45
N ALA A 70 -6.69 10.51 5.90
CA ALA A 70 -7.38 9.93 4.74
C ALA A 70 -8.80 9.46 5.07
N GLN A 71 -9.08 9.15 6.35
CA GLN A 71 -10.41 8.79 6.82
C GLN A 71 -11.48 9.85 6.52
N GLU A 72 -11.08 11.12 6.33
CA GLU A 72 -12.02 12.20 6.02
C GLU A 72 -12.65 12.06 4.63
N TRP A 73 -12.01 11.34 3.70
CA TRP A 73 -12.49 11.18 2.32
C TRP A 73 -12.67 9.73 1.88
N GLN A 74 -12.14 8.76 2.63
CA GLN A 74 -12.33 7.33 2.40
C GLN A 74 -13.80 6.94 2.60
N SER A 75 -14.60 7.02 1.54
CA SER A 75 -15.99 6.57 1.52
C SER A 75 -16.26 5.72 0.26
N PRO A 76 -16.45 4.39 0.38
CA PRO A 76 -16.39 3.61 1.61
C PRO A 76 -14.98 3.57 2.23
N THR A 77 -14.92 3.26 3.52
CA THR A 77 -13.69 2.97 4.25
C THR A 77 -13.21 1.54 4.00
N ILE A 78 -11.93 1.28 4.24
CA ILE A 78 -11.37 -0.08 4.17
C ILE A 78 -12.10 -1.03 5.13
N GLU A 79 -12.45 -0.58 6.34
CA GLU A 79 -13.18 -1.38 7.31
C GLU A 79 -14.57 -1.80 6.80
N GLU A 80 -15.30 -0.89 6.14
CA GLU A 80 -16.60 -1.20 5.54
C GLU A 80 -16.46 -2.20 4.38
N LEU A 81 -15.43 -2.07 3.55
CA LEU A 81 -15.17 -3.00 2.45
C LEU A 81 -14.76 -4.39 2.95
N LEU A 82 -13.91 -4.46 3.98
CA LEU A 82 -13.52 -5.72 4.59
C LEU A 82 -14.72 -6.41 5.26
N ALA A 83 -15.57 -5.65 5.94
CA ALA A 83 -16.81 -6.17 6.53
C ALA A 83 -17.81 -6.66 5.50
N LEU A 84 -17.95 -5.94 4.38
CA LEU A 84 -18.80 -6.34 3.26
C LEU A 84 -18.33 -7.67 2.63
N THR A 85 -17.03 -7.94 2.66
CA THR A 85 -16.40 -9.09 2.01
C THR A 85 -16.10 -10.24 2.98
N GLY A 86 -16.22 -10.05 4.29
CA GLY A 86 -15.91 -11.06 5.30
C GLY A 86 -14.41 -11.33 5.46
N LEU A 87 -13.56 -10.36 5.11
CA LEU A 87 -12.09 -10.50 5.07
C LEU A 87 -11.39 -9.79 6.24
N GLU A 88 -12.13 -9.33 7.24
CA GLU A 88 -11.61 -8.52 8.36
C GLU A 88 -10.53 -9.26 9.16
N ASN A 89 -10.61 -10.58 9.25
CA ASN A 89 -9.67 -11.38 10.03
C ASN A 89 -8.31 -11.60 9.33
N ILE A 90 -8.20 -11.24 8.05
CA ILE A 90 -6.99 -11.42 7.24
C ILE A 90 -6.18 -10.12 7.15
N VAL A 91 -6.79 -8.99 7.52
CA VAL A 91 -6.20 -7.66 7.37
C VAL A 91 -6.09 -6.94 8.70
N THR A 92 -4.91 -6.45 9.02
CA THR A 92 -4.70 -5.44 10.07
C THR A 92 -4.58 -4.07 9.43
N VAL A 93 -5.49 -3.16 9.78
CA VAL A 93 -5.46 -1.77 9.31
C VAL A 93 -4.69 -0.92 10.31
N ALA A 94 -3.71 -0.16 9.84
CA ALA A 94 -2.96 0.82 10.62
C ALA A 94 -3.02 2.19 9.95
N ARG A 95 -2.94 3.25 10.76
CA ARG A 95 -2.92 4.63 10.27
C ARG A 95 -1.84 5.45 10.93
N GLU A 96 -1.15 6.28 10.13
CA GLU A 96 -0.11 7.21 10.58
C GLU A 96 -0.50 8.65 10.29
N HIS A 97 0.04 9.61 11.06
CA HIS A 97 -0.34 11.00 10.87
C HIS A 97 0.21 11.63 9.58
N THR A 98 1.44 11.29 9.20
CA THR A 98 2.19 12.05 8.17
C THR A 98 2.83 11.18 7.10
N SER A 99 3.21 9.94 7.41
CA SER A 99 3.77 9.01 6.42
C SER A 99 3.80 7.59 6.98
N TYR A 100 3.72 6.59 6.09
CA TYR A 100 3.97 5.19 6.46
C TYR A 100 5.43 4.92 6.87
N THR A 101 6.37 5.83 6.63
CA THR A 101 7.74 5.69 7.16
C THR A 101 7.78 5.70 8.70
N TRP A 102 6.80 6.33 9.36
CA TRP A 102 6.64 6.23 10.81
C TRP A 102 6.20 4.84 11.25
N PHE A 103 5.29 4.20 10.50
CA PHE A 103 4.90 2.82 10.73
C PHE A 103 6.12 1.90 10.59
N LEU A 104 6.87 2.04 9.49
CA LEU A 104 8.07 1.24 9.23
C LEU A 104 9.14 1.43 10.31
N LYS A 105 9.36 2.67 10.78
CA LYS A 105 10.27 2.94 11.92
C LYS A 105 9.84 2.14 13.15
N LYS A 106 8.55 2.15 13.51
CA LYS A 106 8.02 1.41 14.66
C LYS A 106 8.18 -0.09 14.48
N GLN A 107 7.96 -0.62 13.27
CA GLN A 107 8.18 -2.04 12.98
C GLN A 107 9.66 -2.42 13.12
N ILE A 108 10.59 -1.61 12.61
CA ILE A 108 12.03 -1.83 12.78
C ILE A 108 12.38 -1.86 14.27
N GLU A 109 11.86 -0.92 15.05
CA GLU A 109 12.11 -0.84 16.49
C GLU A 109 11.59 -2.09 17.23
N VAL A 110 10.37 -2.54 16.93
CA VAL A 110 9.76 -3.77 17.50
C VAL A 110 10.53 -5.03 17.11
N HIS A 111 11.07 -5.08 15.90
CA HIS A 111 11.78 -6.25 15.37
C HIS A 111 13.30 -6.16 15.50
N SER A 112 13.82 -5.14 16.21
CA SER A 112 15.25 -5.00 16.46
C SER A 112 15.63 -5.48 17.86
N GLN A 113 16.65 -6.34 17.92
CA GLN A 113 17.31 -6.72 19.15
C GLN A 113 18.82 -6.65 18.94
N ASP A 114 19.55 -6.08 19.90
CA ASP A 114 21.02 -5.95 19.83
C ASP A 114 21.52 -5.30 18.53
N ASN A 115 20.83 -4.25 18.06
CA ASN A 115 21.07 -3.52 16.80
C ASN A 115 20.91 -4.36 15.52
N VAL A 116 20.24 -5.50 15.59
CA VAL A 116 19.90 -6.33 14.43
C VAL A 116 18.39 -6.37 14.26
N CYS A 117 17.90 -5.88 13.11
CA CYS A 117 16.50 -5.96 12.74
C CYS A 117 16.21 -7.32 12.11
N LYS A 118 15.22 -8.04 12.64
CA LYS A 118 14.74 -9.31 12.07
C LYS A 118 13.70 -9.00 10.99
N PRO A 119 13.89 -9.48 9.75
CA PRO A 119 12.90 -9.30 8.69
C PRO A 119 11.64 -10.14 8.96
N VAL A 120 10.49 -9.61 8.55
CA VAL A 120 9.16 -10.15 8.84
C VAL A 120 8.26 -10.27 7.62
N TYR A 121 8.45 -9.46 6.58
CA TYR A 121 7.57 -9.45 5.40
C TYR A 121 8.12 -10.30 4.25
N ASP A 122 7.22 -10.99 3.55
CA ASP A 122 7.48 -11.74 2.33
C ASP A 122 7.11 -10.94 1.07
N PHE A 123 6.17 -10.00 1.22
CA PHE A 123 5.65 -9.15 0.15
C PHE A 123 5.31 -7.76 0.67
N CYS A 124 5.76 -6.73 -0.03
CA CYS A 124 5.45 -5.34 0.24
C CYS A 124 4.92 -4.63 -1.01
N PHE A 125 3.70 -4.11 -0.94
CA PHE A 125 3.09 -3.28 -1.99
C PHE A 125 3.15 -1.81 -1.58
N VAL A 126 3.77 -0.97 -2.40
CA VAL A 126 3.96 0.46 -2.16
C VAL A 126 3.09 1.24 -3.14
N ASP A 127 1.97 1.77 -2.62
CA ASP A 127 0.94 2.49 -3.37
C ASP A 127 0.47 3.76 -2.64
N GLY A 128 1.44 4.54 -2.17
CA GLY A 128 1.18 5.68 -1.30
C GLY A 128 1.57 7.02 -1.90
N ALA A 129 2.63 7.60 -1.37
CA ALA A 129 2.92 9.02 -1.46
C ALA A 129 3.50 9.49 -2.81
N LYS A 130 3.91 8.54 -3.65
CA LYS A 130 4.51 8.72 -4.98
C LYS A 130 5.51 9.89 -4.98
N ASN A 131 6.44 9.89 -4.03
CA ASN A 131 7.44 10.94 -3.96
C ASN A 131 8.81 10.49 -3.46
N TRP A 132 9.83 11.16 -3.99
CA TRP A 132 11.23 10.81 -3.78
C TRP A 132 11.65 10.71 -2.31
N THR A 133 11.16 11.62 -1.47
CA THR A 133 11.56 11.66 -0.05
C THR A 133 10.93 10.50 0.72
N ILE A 134 9.63 10.26 0.55
CA ILE A 134 8.91 9.23 1.29
C ILE A 134 9.21 7.85 0.73
N ASP A 135 9.13 7.65 -0.59
CA ASP A 135 9.32 6.34 -1.21
C ASP A 135 10.78 5.93 -1.25
N GLY A 136 11.70 6.88 -1.44
CA GLY A 136 13.13 6.65 -1.30
C GLY A 136 13.48 6.15 0.11
N ALA A 137 12.98 6.81 1.15
CA ALA A 137 13.15 6.33 2.53
C ALA A 137 12.46 4.98 2.77
N THR A 138 11.27 4.78 2.21
CA THR A 138 10.47 3.56 2.35
C THR A 138 11.17 2.35 1.80
N PHE A 139 11.82 2.45 0.65
CA PHE A 139 12.62 1.37 0.10
C PHE A 139 13.68 0.88 1.10
N PHE A 140 14.48 1.79 1.67
CA PHE A 140 15.53 1.42 2.64
C PHE A 140 14.98 0.88 3.96
N LEU A 141 13.79 1.31 4.38
CA LEU A 141 13.15 0.82 5.60
C LEU A 141 12.50 -0.56 5.37
N ILE A 142 11.87 -0.78 4.22
CA ILE A 142 11.35 -2.09 3.81
C ILE A 142 12.49 -3.09 3.67
N ASP A 143 13.61 -2.72 3.06
CA ASP A 143 14.78 -3.61 2.90
C ASP A 143 15.24 -4.25 4.23
N LYS A 144 15.11 -3.52 5.34
CA LYS A 144 15.41 -4.06 6.69
C LYS A 144 14.38 -5.06 7.20
N LEU A 145 13.13 -4.91 6.79
CA LEU A 145 11.98 -5.70 7.24
C LEU A 145 11.62 -6.82 6.25
N LEU A 146 12.19 -6.81 5.04
CA LEU A 146 11.91 -7.77 3.99
C LEU A 146 12.79 -9.01 4.16
N LYS A 147 12.17 -10.19 4.13
CA LYS A 147 12.91 -11.46 4.19
C LYS A 147 13.73 -11.64 2.90
N PRO A 148 14.87 -12.35 2.95
CA PRO A 148 15.59 -12.72 1.75
C PRO A 148 14.69 -13.44 0.74
N GLY A 149 14.67 -12.95 -0.50
CA GLY A 149 13.78 -13.46 -1.55
C GLY A 149 12.36 -12.92 -1.52
N GLY A 150 12.04 -12.02 -0.59
CA GLY A 150 10.77 -11.29 -0.57
C GLY A 150 10.67 -10.27 -1.71
N TRP A 151 9.45 -9.81 -1.95
CA TRP A 151 9.11 -8.94 -3.07
C TRP A 151 8.72 -7.54 -2.62
N ILE A 152 9.13 -6.53 -3.40
CA ILE A 152 8.61 -5.18 -3.32
C ILE A 152 7.98 -4.85 -4.66
N VAL A 153 6.73 -4.41 -4.64
CA VAL A 153 6.00 -3.94 -5.82
C VAL A 153 5.69 -2.46 -5.63
N PHE A 154 6.14 -1.64 -6.57
CA PHE A 154 5.84 -0.21 -6.60
C PHE A 154 4.76 0.05 -7.64
N ASP A 155 3.69 0.70 -7.22
CA ASP A 155 2.62 1.12 -8.13
C ASP A 155 2.89 2.52 -8.73
N ASP A 156 2.28 2.79 -9.88
CA ASP A 156 2.20 4.12 -10.50
C ASP A 156 3.56 4.79 -10.79
N LEU A 157 4.53 4.01 -11.30
CA LEU A 157 5.88 4.48 -11.70
C LEU A 157 5.88 5.51 -12.86
N GLN A 158 4.72 5.91 -13.37
CA GLN A 158 4.56 6.95 -14.39
C GLN A 158 3.92 8.23 -13.83
N TRP A 159 3.64 8.26 -12.53
CA TRP A 159 3.00 9.38 -11.85
C TRP A 159 3.89 10.62 -11.82
N THR A 160 3.30 11.81 -11.94
CA THR A 160 4.03 13.09 -11.87
C THR A 160 3.25 14.13 -11.07
N TYR A 161 3.94 15.01 -10.33
CA TYR A 161 3.29 16.12 -9.61
C TYR A 161 2.53 17.07 -10.53
N MET A 162 3.00 17.26 -11.77
CA MET A 162 2.31 18.07 -12.78
C MET A 162 0.89 17.58 -13.05
N SER A 163 0.64 16.27 -12.97
CA SER A 163 -0.73 15.72 -13.09
C SER A 163 -1.65 16.27 -12.01
N LYS A 164 -1.17 16.39 -10.76
CA LYS A 164 -1.94 16.91 -9.62
C LYS A 164 -2.09 18.43 -9.64
N ILE A 165 -1.12 19.16 -10.16
CA ILE A 165 -1.29 20.61 -10.41
C ILE A 165 -2.41 20.84 -11.43
N LYS A 166 -2.48 20.03 -12.50
CA LYS A 166 -3.57 20.12 -13.50
C LYS A 166 -4.94 19.81 -12.89
N GLU A 167 -5.00 18.96 -11.86
CA GLU A 167 -6.20 18.73 -11.04
C GLU A 167 -6.52 19.88 -10.06
N GLY A 168 -5.68 20.93 -10.00
CA GLY A 168 -5.86 22.09 -9.12
C GLY A 168 -5.30 21.89 -7.71
N LYS A 169 -4.59 20.79 -7.44
CA LYS A 169 -3.94 20.56 -6.14
C LYS A 169 -2.70 21.45 -6.00
N ARG A 170 -2.42 21.87 -4.76
CA ARG A 170 -1.21 22.65 -4.40
C ARG A 170 -0.25 21.90 -3.48
N LYS A 171 -0.74 20.81 -2.88
CA LYS A 171 0.01 19.89 -2.04
C LYS A 171 -0.49 18.47 -2.24
N THR A 172 0.37 17.49 -2.06
CA THR A 172 0.02 16.07 -1.95
C THR A 172 1.02 15.40 -1.02
N ASP A 173 0.54 14.53 -0.14
CA ASP A 173 1.39 13.66 0.70
C ASP A 173 2.48 14.41 1.49
N GLY A 174 2.11 15.57 2.03
CA GLY A 174 3.02 16.41 2.83
C GLY A 174 3.97 17.30 2.02
N VAL A 175 3.94 17.22 0.69
CA VAL A 175 4.81 18.01 -0.20
C VAL A 175 4.03 19.15 -0.87
N PHE A 176 4.54 20.37 -0.75
CA PHE A 176 4.00 21.54 -1.45
C PHE A 176 4.60 21.64 -2.84
N MET A 177 3.74 21.70 -3.87
CA MET A 177 4.19 21.66 -5.27
C MET A 177 4.53 23.03 -5.85
N LEU A 178 4.27 24.11 -5.11
CA LEU A 178 4.49 25.50 -5.59
C LEU A 178 5.96 25.88 -5.70
N GLU A 179 6.85 25.17 -4.99
CA GLU A 179 8.28 25.48 -4.91
C GLU A 179 9.15 24.49 -5.70
N MET A 180 8.53 23.53 -6.39
CA MET A 180 9.23 22.47 -7.12
C MET A 180 9.88 22.94 -8.41
N GLY A 181 11.04 22.36 -8.72
CA GLY A 181 11.73 22.50 -9.99
C GLY A 181 10.99 21.84 -11.17
N PRO A 182 11.33 22.20 -12.42
CA PRO A 182 10.71 21.61 -13.61
C PRO A 182 10.89 20.08 -13.72
N ASP A 183 12.00 19.54 -13.26
CA ASP A 183 12.30 18.12 -13.21
C ASP A 183 11.44 17.40 -12.17
N GLU A 184 11.38 17.91 -10.94
CA GLU A 184 10.51 17.39 -9.87
C GLU A 184 9.05 17.34 -10.33
N LEU A 185 8.58 18.33 -11.08
CA LEU A 185 7.19 18.40 -11.54
C LEU A 185 6.85 17.41 -12.65
N ASN A 186 7.75 17.20 -13.62
CA ASN A 186 7.42 16.56 -14.89
C ASN A 186 8.01 15.16 -15.06
N GLN A 187 8.97 14.75 -14.24
CA GLN A 187 9.56 13.42 -14.31
C GLN A 187 8.85 12.46 -13.35
N PRO A 188 8.59 11.22 -13.78
CA PRO A 188 8.16 10.17 -12.86
C PRO A 188 9.24 9.84 -11.82
N HIS A 189 8.81 9.26 -10.70
CA HIS A 189 9.65 8.89 -9.56
C HIS A 189 9.94 7.39 -9.57
#